data_AF-A0AAV8XXR0-F1
#
_entry.id   AF-A0AAV8XXR0-F1
#
_cell.length_a   1.000
_cell.length_b   1.000
_cell.length_c   1.000
_cell.angle_alpha   90.00
_cell.angle_beta   90.00
_cell.angle_gamma   90.00
#
_symmetry.space_group_name_H-M   'P 1'
#
loop_
_entity.id
_entity.type
_entity.pdbx_description
1 polymer ?
#
loop_
_entity_poly.entity_id
_entity_poly.type
_entity_poly.pdbx_seq_one_letter_code
_entity_poly.pdbx_strand_id
1 'polypeptide(L)' 'MQFLARDPVNLQFTADLRWKEDGSLWILTTRFHKFFKRSVTPNEVNLRILRIAPSRPSYSNFLNNNFYF' A
#
# COMPACT_ATOMS: atom_id res chain seq x y z
N MET A 1 -6.81 -14.01 15.21
CA MET A 1 -6.78 -12.72 14.49
C MET A 1 -5.98 -12.95 13.21
N GLN A 2 -6.59 -12.79 12.04
CA GLN A 2 -5.98 -13.12 10.75
C GLN A 2 -5.61 -11.83 10.02
N PHE A 3 -4.36 -11.69 9.60
CA PHE A 3 -3.90 -10.56 8.79
C PHE A 3 -4.13 -10.87 7.31
N LEU A 4 -4.77 -9.95 6.58
CA LEU A 4 -5.02 -10.09 5.14
C LEU A 4 -3.82 -9.65 4.31
N ALA A 5 -3.07 -8.65 4.78
CA ALA A 5 -1.84 -8.16 4.17
C ALA A 5 -1.00 -7.43 5.23
N ARG A 6 0.32 -7.55 5.13
CA ARG A 6 1.26 -6.82 5.99
C ARG A 6 2.51 -6.46 5.20
N ASP A 7 2.80 -5.17 5.12
CA ASP A 7 4.05 -4.66 4.57
C ASP A 7 4.60 -3.58 5.53
N PRO A 8 5.72 -3.83 6.21
CA PRO A 8 6.28 -2.91 7.20
C PRO A 8 6.91 -1.65 6.57
N VAL A 9 7.03 -1.56 5.25
CA VAL A 9 7.58 -0.41 4.54
C VAL A 9 6.47 0.36 3.84
N ASN A 10 5.65 -0.33 3.05
CA ASN A 10 4.65 0.33 2.20
C ASN A 10 3.30 0.53 2.88
N LEU A 11 2.95 -0.30 3.87
CA LEU A 11 1.67 -0.27 4.62
C LEU A 11 1.87 0.11 6.10
N GLN A 12 2.80 1.04 6.38
CA GLN A 12 3.09 1.50 7.75
C GLN A 12 1.91 2.19 8.43
N PHE A 13 1.16 3.01 7.68
CA PHE A 13 -0.05 3.66 8.14
C PHE A 13 -0.97 3.93 6.96
N THR A 14 -2.03 3.14 6.84
CA THR A 14 -3.05 3.30 5.79
C THR A 14 -3.99 4.43 6.16
N ALA A 15 -4.03 5.48 5.34
CA ALA A 15 -4.88 6.65 5.55
C ALA A 15 -6.19 6.58 4.78
N ASP A 16 -6.21 5.98 3.59
CA ASP A 16 -7.43 5.79 2.78
C ASP A 16 -7.34 4.51 1.94
N LEU A 17 -8.49 3.93 1.63
CA LEU A 17 -8.68 2.74 0.80
C LEU A 17 -9.86 2.96 -0.14
N ARG A 18 -9.65 2.79 -1.45
CA ARG A 18 -10.70 2.97 -2.45
C ARG A 18 -10.72 1.86 -3.48
N TRP A 19 -11.86 1.19 -3.57
CA TRP A 19 -12.17 0.31 -4.70
C TRP A 19 -12.58 1.15 -5.91
N LYS A 20 -12.09 0.75 -7.08
CA LYS A 20 -12.50 1.31 -8.38
C LYS A 20 -13.38 0.31 -9.12
N GLU A 21 -14.15 0.81 -10.07
CA GLU A 21 -15.05 0.00 -10.90
C GLU A 21 -14.30 -1.06 -11.71
N ASP A 22 -13.03 -0.81 -12.06
CA ASP A 22 -12.16 -1.79 -12.72
C ASP A 22 -11.76 -2.97 -11.80
N GLY A 23 -12.18 -2.96 -10.53
CA GLY A 23 -11.82 -3.96 -9.52
C GLY A 23 -10.46 -3.73 -8.88
N SER A 24 -9.75 -2.63 -9.21
CA SER A 24 -8.50 -2.30 -8.54
C SER A 24 -8.75 -1.67 -7.17
N LEU A 25 -7.89 -2.01 -6.21
CA LEU A 25 -7.87 -1.40 -4.89
C LEU A 25 -6.73 -0.39 -4.83
N TRP A 26 -7.08 0.86 -4.58
CA TRP A 26 -6.14 1.95 -4.36
C TRP A 26 -5.97 2.20 -2.87
N ILE A 27 -4.72 2.39 -2.45
CA ILE A 27 -4.35 2.53 -1.05
C ILE A 27 -3.52 3.80 -0.90
N LEU A 28 -3.95 4.71 -0.05
CA LEU A 28 -3.14 5.84 0.39
C LEU A 28 -2.44 5.46 1.68
N THR A 29 -1.12 5.48 1.70
CA THR A 29 -0.32 5.26 2.90
C THR A 29 0.54 6.47 3.23
N THR A 30 0.76 6.66 4.52
CA THR A 30 1.47 7.82 5.06
C THR A 30 2.46 7.38 6.13
N ARG A 31 3.38 8.27 6.50
CA ARG A 31 4.17 8.15 7.74
C ARG A 31 3.57 9.00 8.86
N PHE A 32 2.28 8.83 9.12
CA PHE A 32 1.56 9.61 10.13
C PHE A 32 2.26 9.58 11.51
N HIS A 33 2.86 8.45 11.90
CA HIS A 33 3.64 8.36 13.14
C HIS A 33 4.83 9.34 13.19
N LYS A 34 5.55 9.57 12.07
CA LYS A 34 6.63 10.57 11.99
C LYS A 34 6.06 11.98 11.94
N PHE A 35 4.94 12.18 11.25
CA PHE A 35 4.26 13.47 11.20
C PHE A 35 3.83 13.93 12.61
N PHE A 36 3.16 13.05 13.35
CA PHE A 36 2.73 13.31 14.71
C PHE A 36 3.92 13.61 15.64
N LYS A 37 5.04 12.89 15.48
CA LYS A 37 6.28 13.10 16.25
C LYS A 37 7.15 14.26 15.75
N ARG A 38 6.72 15.01 14.73
CA ARG A 38 7.50 16.07 14.07
C ARG A 38 8.90 15.61 13.62
N SER A 39 9.01 14.34 13.21
CA SER A 39 10.27 13.70 12.80
C SER A 39 10.23 13.26 11.32
N VAL A 40 9.43 13.96 10.50
CA VAL A 40 9.35 13.71 9.05
C VAL A 40 10.62 14.25 8.40
N THR A 41 11.20 13.47 7.49
CA THR A 41 12.38 13.85 6.72
C THR A 41 12.05 13.88 5.23
N PRO A 42 12.55 14.87 4.47
CA PRO A 42 12.40 14.90 3.02
C PRO A 42 13.23 13.81 2.33
N ASN A 43 14.18 13.19 3.03
CA ASN A 43 15.07 12.15 2.47
C ASN A 43 14.38 10.79 2.32
N GLU A 44 13.09 10.68 2.64
CA GLU A 44 12.33 9.45 2.54
C GLU A 44 10.93 9.70 1.95
N VAL A 45 10.35 8.68 1.33
CA VAL A 45 8.99 8.76 0.74
C VAL A 45 7.89 8.70 1.81
N ASN A 46 7.35 9.84 2.23
CA ASN A 46 6.41 9.94 3.37
C ASN A 46 4.95 9.65 3.02
N LEU A 47 4.59 9.75 1.75
CA LEU A 47 3.25 9.51 1.21
C LEU A 47 3.39 8.53 0.04
N ARG A 48 2.51 7.53 -0.06
CA ARG A 48 2.47 6.60 -1.19
C ARG A 48 1.03 6.35 -1.61
N ILE A 49 0.85 6.17 -2.90
CA ILE A 49 -0.39 5.66 -3.49
C ILE A 49 -0.05 4.30 -4.09
N LEU A 50 -0.65 3.24 -3.58
CA LEU A 50 -0.46 1.87 -4.06
C LEU A 50 -1.70 1.44 -4.83
N ARG A 51 -1.52 0.61 -5.86
CA ARG A 51 -2.61 -0.04 -6.59
C ARG A 51 -2.44 -1.55 -6.52
N ILE A 52 -3.46 -2.23 -6.04
CA ILE A 52 -3.61 -3.68 -6.19
C ILE A 52 -4.51 -3.90 -7.39
N ALA A 53 -3.95 -4.48 -8.45
CA ALA A 53 -4.72 -4.82 -9.63
C ALA A 53 -5.75 -5.92 -9.29
N PRO A 54 -6.94 -5.90 -9.90
CA PRO A 54 -7.86 -7.02 -9.81
C PRO A 54 -7.15 -8.28 -10.30
N SER A 55 -7.15 -9.34 -9.49
CA SER A 55 -6.67 -10.64 -9.91
C SER A 55 -7.62 -11.21 -10.97
N ARG A 56 -7.42 -10.83 -12.24
CA ARG A 56 -7.82 -11.69 -13.35
C ARG A 56 -6.94 -12.94 -13.26
N PRO A 57 -7.48 -14.17 -13.26
CA PRO A 57 -6.67 -15.36 -13.13
C PRO A 57 -5.89 -15.61 -14.43
N SER A 58 -4.76 -14.94 -14.61
CA SER A 58 -3.67 -15.48 -15.41
C SER A 58 -2.83 -16.33 -14.48
N TYR A 59 -2.93 -17.66 -14.64
CA TYR A 59 -2.35 -18.72 -13.80
C TYR A 59 -0.84 -18.63 -13.50
N SER A 60 -0.11 -17.61 -13.97
CA SER A 60 1.35 -17.52 -13.85
C SER A 60 1.88 -16.62 -12.72
N ASN A 61 1.07 -15.74 -12.12
CA ASN A 61 1.62 -14.65 -11.28
C ASN A 61 1.25 -14.69 -9.79
N PHE A 62 0.59 -15.74 -9.31
CA PHE A 62 0.19 -15.90 -7.89
C PHE A 62 1.36 -15.99 -6.88
N LEU A 63 2.62 -15.88 -7.33
CA LEU A 63 3.81 -15.92 -6.48
C LEU A 63 4.64 -14.62 -6.48
N ASN A 64 4.30 -13.61 -7.29
CA ASN A 64 5.08 -12.36 -7.33
C ASN A 64 4.33 -11.22 -6.66
N ASN A 65 4.45 -11.15 -5.34
CA ASN A 65 4.03 -10.02 -4.49
C ASN A 65 4.94 -8.79 -4.66
N ASN A 66 5.21 -8.40 -5.90
CA ASN A 66 5.99 -7.19 -6.17
C ASN A 66 5.03 -6.03 -6.40
N PHE A 67 4.83 -5.25 -5.35
CA PHE A 67 4.30 -3.89 -5.43
C PHE A 67 5.33 -3.07 -6.21
N TYR A 68 5.12 -2.92 -7.52
CA TYR A 68 5.98 -2.09 -8.36
C TYR A 68 5.78 -0.61 -8.00
N PHE A 69 6.89 0.05 -7.69
CA PHE A 69 7.04 1.47 -7.40
C PHE A 69 7.25 2.27 -8.69
#